data_AF-A0AAW8KQ00-F1
#
_entry.id   AF-A0AAW8KQ00-F1
#
_cell.length_a   1.000
_cell.length_b   1.000
_cell.length_c   1.000
_cell.angle_alpha   90.00
_cell.angle_beta   90.00
_cell.angle_gamma   90.00
#
_symmetry.space_group_name_H-M   'P 1'
#
loop_
_entity.id
_entity.type
_entity.pdbx_description
1 polymer ?
#
loop_
_entity_poly.entity_id
_entity_poly.type
_entity_poly.pdbx_seq_one_letter_code
_entity_poly.pdbx_strand_id
1 'polypeptide(L)'
;TKGNFQGVYAEKTYKRYYPQPQPNAQIIGLTNSEGQGIEGLEMQLNKQLSGVDGEQKIIRDKRGNRLKVSEVIREGEPGENITLSIDSRLQYIMYRELTAAGVANNARSATAIAVDVKTGEILAMTSWPSY
;
A
#
# COMPACT_ATOMS: atom_id res chain seq x y z
N THR A 1 -26.22 -9.56 8.50
CA THR A 1 -27.40 -8.92 9.12
C THR A 1 -27.03 -7.47 9.44
N LYS A 2 -27.44 -6.49 8.63
CA LYS A 2 -27.18 -5.06 8.93
C LYS A 2 -28.20 -4.61 10.00
N GLY A 3 -27.77 -4.51 11.25
CA GLY A 3 -28.58 -3.88 12.29
C GLY A 3 -28.80 -2.42 11.94
N ASN A 4 -30.06 -2.00 11.85
CA ASN A 4 -30.44 -0.63 11.48
C ASN A 4 -30.39 0.25 12.75
N PHE A 5 -29.17 0.62 13.17
CA PHE A 5 -28.94 1.43 14.36
C PHE A 5 -29.01 2.93 14.02
N GLN A 6 -29.87 3.66 14.72
CA GLN A 6 -29.99 5.10 14.53
C GLN A 6 -28.68 5.81 14.92
N GLY A 7 -28.18 6.70 14.07
CA GLY A 7 -26.92 7.42 14.28
C GLY A 7 -25.65 6.70 13.82
N VAL A 8 -25.75 5.45 13.36
CA VAL A 8 -24.62 4.71 12.78
C VAL A 8 -24.66 4.82 11.26
N TYR A 9 -23.55 5.26 10.66
CA TYR A 9 -23.42 5.41 9.22
C TYR A 9 -22.22 4.60 8.73
N ALA A 10 -22.34 4.04 7.53
CA ALA A 10 -21.22 3.40 6.85
C ALA A 10 -20.54 4.41 5.94
N GLU A 11 -19.22 4.39 5.94
CA GLU A 11 -18.37 5.11 5.00
C GLU A 11 -17.45 4.09 4.33
N LYS A 12 -17.29 4.20 3.02
CA LYS A 12 -16.44 3.30 2.26
C LYS A 12 -15.02 3.84 2.31
N THR A 13 -14.12 3.08 2.92
CA THR A 13 -12.69 3.37 2.93
C THR A 13 -11.93 2.22 2.28
N TYR A 14 -10.67 2.49 1.92
CA TYR A 14 -9.78 1.49 1.34
C TYR A 14 -8.57 1.33 2.26
N LYS A 15 -8.05 0.10 2.31
CA LYS A 15 -6.84 -0.25 3.04
C LYS A 15 -5.94 -1.06 2.12
N ARG A 16 -4.64 -0.76 2.12
CA ARG A 16 -3.65 -1.53 1.37
C ARG A 16 -3.56 -2.97 1.84
N TYR A 17 -3.38 -3.86 0.87
CA TYR A 17 -3.08 -5.27 1.08
C TYR A 17 -1.78 -5.59 0.36
N TYR A 18 -0.80 -6.13 1.08
CA TYR A 18 0.52 -6.52 0.58
C TYR A 18 0.60 -8.05 0.51
N PRO A 19 0.48 -8.69 -0.68
CA PRO A 19 0.41 -10.16 -0.78
C PRO A 19 1.69 -10.89 -0.33
N GLN A 20 2.84 -10.25 -0.47
CA GLN A 20 4.15 -10.75 -0.03
C GLN A 20 4.81 -9.67 0.84
N PRO A 21 4.40 -9.53 2.10
CA PRO A 21 4.78 -8.39 2.91
C PRO A 21 6.27 -8.40 3.26
N GLN A 22 6.82 -9.50 3.78
CA GLN A 22 8.23 -9.51 4.21
C GLN A 22 9.23 -9.43 3.05
N PRO A 23 9.05 -10.15 1.92
CA PRO A 23 9.98 -10.02 0.80
C PRO A 23 10.00 -8.61 0.21
N ASN A 24 8.88 -7.89 0.23
CA ASN A 24 8.74 -6.61 -0.48
C ASN A 24 8.69 -5.39 0.44
N ALA A 25 8.64 -5.58 1.76
CA ALA A 25 8.44 -4.56 2.78
C ALA A 25 9.28 -3.31 2.52
N GLN A 26 10.59 -3.48 2.36
CA GLN A 26 11.53 -2.37 2.23
C GLN A 26 11.47 -1.66 0.87
N ILE A 27 10.99 -2.35 -0.17
CA ILE A 27 10.81 -1.74 -1.49
C ILE A 27 9.47 -1.01 -1.52
N ILE A 28 8.38 -1.73 -1.27
CA ILE A 28 7.03 -1.19 -1.41
C ILE A 28 6.74 -0.16 -0.31
N GLY A 29 7.16 -0.44 0.92
CA GLY A 29 6.83 0.35 2.09
C GLY A 29 5.39 0.12 2.55
N LEU A 30 4.84 1.13 3.22
CA LEU A 30 3.56 1.05 3.93
C LEU A 30 2.73 2.32 3.74
N THR A 31 1.41 2.18 3.89
CA THR A 31 0.48 3.30 4.07
C THR A 31 0.00 3.42 5.50
N ASN A 32 -0.30 4.64 5.95
CA ASN A 32 -0.98 4.88 7.23
C ASN A 32 -2.50 4.58 7.15
N SER A 33 -3.23 4.84 8.23
CA SER A 33 -4.69 4.63 8.31
C SER A 33 -5.50 5.55 7.40
N GLU A 34 -4.90 6.63 6.91
CA GLU A 34 -5.50 7.59 5.98
C GLU A 34 -5.19 7.23 4.52
N GLY A 35 -4.48 6.13 4.27
CA GLY A 35 -4.11 5.69 2.94
C GLY A 35 -2.91 6.43 2.34
N GLN A 36 -2.22 7.28 3.12
CA GLN A 36 -1.02 7.98 2.67
C GLN A 36 0.21 7.07 2.82
N GLY A 37 1.04 7.02 1.78
CA GLY A 37 2.33 6.32 1.82
C GLY A 37 3.31 7.00 2.76
N ILE A 38 3.89 6.22 3.68
CA ILE A 38 4.81 6.71 4.72
C ILE A 38 6.22 6.12 4.63
N GLU A 39 6.40 5.10 3.81
CA GLU A 39 7.69 4.44 3.58
C GLU A 39 7.80 3.95 2.13
N GLY A 40 9.02 3.71 1.67
CA GLY A 40 9.29 3.03 0.39
C GLY A 40 8.66 3.72 -0.81
N LEU A 41 8.26 2.90 -1.79
CA LEU A 41 7.60 3.37 -3.00
C LEU A 41 6.21 3.94 -2.74
N GLU A 42 5.48 3.48 -1.73
CA GLU A 42 4.20 4.07 -1.35
C GLU A 42 4.37 5.56 -1.00
N MET A 43 5.42 5.93 -0.24
CA MET A 43 5.72 7.33 0.06
C MET A 43 6.25 8.08 -1.16
N GLN A 44 7.23 7.51 -1.86
CA GLN A 44 7.88 8.18 -2.99
C GLN A 44 6.90 8.47 -4.13
N LEU A 45 5.97 7.55 -4.37
CA LEU A 45 4.97 7.64 -5.44
C LEU A 45 3.59 8.06 -4.92
N ASN A 46 3.48 8.51 -3.66
CA ASN A 46 2.19 8.81 -3.02
C ASN A 46 1.31 9.71 -3.89
N LYS A 47 1.90 10.75 -4.52
CA LYS A 47 1.18 11.67 -5.40
C LYS A 47 0.52 10.98 -6.61
N GLN A 48 1.18 9.98 -7.19
CA GLN A 48 0.66 9.23 -8.32
C GLN A 48 -0.34 8.17 -7.85
N LEU A 49 -0.07 7.52 -6.71
CA LEU A 49 -0.86 6.41 -6.18
C LEU A 49 -2.16 6.86 -5.48
N SER A 50 -2.21 8.07 -4.91
CA SER A 50 -3.32 8.52 -4.07
C SER A 50 -4.57 8.90 -4.85
N GLY A 51 -4.42 9.33 -6.11
CA GLY A 51 -5.51 9.96 -6.85
C GLY A 51 -5.98 11.26 -6.20
N VAL A 52 -7.23 11.63 -6.43
CA VAL A 52 -7.86 12.85 -5.90
C VAL A 52 -9.21 12.51 -5.28
N ASP A 53 -9.44 12.95 -4.05
CA ASP A 53 -10.72 12.73 -3.37
C ASP A 53 -11.88 13.45 -4.04
N GLY A 54 -13.02 12.76 -4.11
CA GLY A 54 -14.30 13.35 -4.50
C GLY A 54 -14.90 14.22 -3.39
N GLU A 55 -16.01 14.87 -3.70
CA GLU A 55 -16.76 15.69 -2.76
C GLU A 55 -18.24 15.34 -2.82
N GLN A 56 -18.85 15.08 -1.66
CA GLN A 56 -20.26 14.74 -1.54
C GLN A 56 -20.94 15.63 -0.50
N LYS A 57 -22.04 16.26 -0.90
CA LYS A 57 -22.90 17.04 -0.01
C LYS A 57 -23.88 16.13 0.70
N ILE A 58 -23.88 16.21 2.03
CA ILE A 58 -24.79 15.44 2.88
C ILE A 58 -25.69 16.40 3.65
N ILE A 59 -27.00 16.30 3.46
CA ILE A 59 -27.97 17.10 4.21
C ILE A 59 -28.26 16.43 5.56
N ARG A 60 -28.27 17.20 6.64
CA ARG A 60 -28.61 16.74 8.00
C ARG A 60 -29.83 17.50 8.55
N ASP A 61 -30.67 16.81 9.33
CA ASP A 61 -31.75 17.47 10.07
C ASP A 61 -31.23 18.24 11.31
N LYS A 62 -32.11 18.96 12.01
CA LYS A 62 -31.75 19.70 13.25
C LYS A 62 -31.23 18.80 14.38
N ARG A 63 -31.45 17.49 14.30
CA ARG A 63 -31.00 16.48 15.27
C ARG A 63 -29.72 15.77 14.81
N GLY A 64 -29.15 16.15 13.66
CA GLY A 64 -27.92 15.60 13.11
C GLY A 64 -28.07 14.33 12.25
N ASN A 65 -29.30 13.87 11.99
CA ASN A 65 -29.51 12.68 11.18
C ASN A 65 -29.25 12.95 9.70
N ARG A 66 -28.49 12.08 9.02
CA ARG A 66 -28.28 12.18 7.56
C ARG A 66 -29.60 11.92 6.84
N LEU A 67 -30.04 12.86 6.01
CA LEU A 67 -31.15 12.67 5.09
C LEU A 67 -30.67 11.86 3.88
N LYS A 68 -31.57 11.08 3.26
CA LYS A 68 -31.23 10.23 2.10
C LYS A 68 -30.80 11.01 0.84
N VAL A 69 -30.93 12.33 0.86
CA VAL A 69 -30.51 13.20 -0.24
C VAL A 69 -29.02 13.49 -0.06
N SER A 70 -28.21 12.85 -0.88
CA SER A 70 -26.81 13.18 -1.04
C SER A 70 -26.54 13.55 -2.49
N GLU A 71 -25.84 14.65 -2.69
CA GLU A 71 -25.46 15.15 -4.01
C GLU A 71 -23.94 14.99 -4.16
N VAL A 72 -23.49 14.34 -5.23
CA VAL A 72 -22.07 14.28 -5.56
C VAL A 72 -21.71 15.62 -6.21
N ILE A 73 -20.86 16.39 -5.54
CA ILE A 73 -20.35 17.67 -6.06
C ILE A 73 -19.21 17.40 -7.04
N ARG A 74 -18.33 16.46 -6.68
CA ARG A 74 -17.17 16.06 -7.50
C ARG A 74 -16.91 14.56 -7.35
N GLU A 75 -16.72 13.86 -8.45
CA GLU A 75 -16.26 12.47 -8.42
C GLU A 75 -14.78 12.42 -8.01
N GLY A 76 -14.39 11.34 -7.33
CA GLY A 76 -12.97 11.08 -7.04
C GLY A 76 -12.25 10.55 -8.28
N GLU A 77 -10.97 10.89 -8.43
CA GLU A 77 -10.12 10.36 -9.48
C GLU A 77 -9.22 9.26 -8.90
N PRO A 78 -9.20 8.05 -9.49
CA PRO A 78 -8.34 6.99 -9.00
C PRO A 78 -6.87 7.32 -9.25
N GLY A 79 -5.99 6.87 -8.35
CA GLY A 79 -4.55 6.93 -8.57
C GLY A 79 -4.09 6.05 -9.73
N GLU A 80 -2.85 6.26 -10.15
CA GLU A 80 -2.21 5.55 -11.25
C GLU A 80 -1.74 4.15 -10.83
N ASN A 81 -1.85 3.19 -11.75
CA ASN A 81 -1.22 1.88 -11.58
C ASN A 81 0.26 1.98 -11.94
N ILE A 82 1.12 1.54 -11.04
CA ILE A 82 2.57 1.48 -11.25
C ILE A 82 3.01 0.04 -11.40
N THR A 83 3.76 -0.25 -12.46
CA THR A 83 4.44 -1.53 -12.66
C THR A 83 5.90 -1.36 -12.29
N LEU A 84 6.40 -2.20 -11.39
CA LEU A 84 7.80 -2.18 -10.98
C LEU A 84 8.64 -3.05 -11.91
N SER A 85 9.95 -2.80 -11.93
CA SER A 85 10.93 -3.67 -12.57
C SER A 85 11.18 -4.98 -11.80
N ILE A 86 10.62 -5.11 -10.59
CA ILE A 86 10.83 -6.26 -9.71
C ILE A 86 10.15 -7.52 -10.26
N ASP A 87 10.91 -8.57 -10.53
CA ASP A 87 10.37 -9.91 -10.74
C ASP A 87 10.03 -10.53 -9.38
N SER A 88 8.74 -10.70 -9.10
CA SER A 88 8.23 -11.22 -7.82
C SER A 88 8.74 -12.62 -7.46
N ARG A 89 9.06 -13.47 -8.45
CA ARG A 89 9.60 -14.81 -8.21
C ARG A 89 11.07 -14.71 -7.81
N LEU A 90 11.85 -13.89 -8.52
CA LEU A 90 13.25 -13.66 -8.19
C LEU A 90 13.37 -13.01 -6.80
N GLN A 91 12.54 -12.00 -6.52
CA GLN A 91 12.45 -11.34 -5.22
C GLN A 91 12.20 -12.32 -4.08
N TYR A 92 11.22 -13.22 -4.24
CA TYR A 92 10.91 -14.24 -3.24
C TYR A 92 12.06 -15.23 -3.02
N ILE A 93 12.66 -15.74 -4.09
CA ILE A 93 13.81 -16.65 -4.00
C ILE A 93 14.96 -15.96 -3.28
N MET A 94 15.29 -14.72 -3.68
CA MET A 94 16.39 -13.97 -3.11
C MET A 94 16.17 -13.67 -1.62
N TYR A 95 14.97 -13.27 -1.21
CA TYR A 95 14.61 -13.09 0.20
C TYR A 95 14.77 -14.39 1.00
N ARG A 96 14.28 -15.52 0.47
CA ARG A 96 14.36 -16.83 1.13
C ARG A 96 15.81 -17.25 1.38
N GLU A 97 16.65 -17.18 0.35
CA GLU A 97 18.06 -17.59 0.45
C GLU A 97 18.86 -16.62 1.33
N LEU A 98 18.63 -15.30 1.22
CA LEU A 98 19.29 -14.31 2.07
C LEU A 98 18.92 -14.48 3.55
N THR A 99 17.66 -14.79 3.83
CA THR A 99 17.16 -15.10 5.18
C THR A 99 17.85 -16.35 5.73
N ALA A 100 17.92 -17.42 4.95
CA ALA A 100 18.60 -18.66 5.35
C ALA A 100 20.09 -18.41 5.63
N ALA A 101 20.77 -17.65 4.78
CA ALA A 101 22.17 -17.27 4.97
C ALA A 101 22.37 -16.38 6.21
N GLY A 102 21.49 -15.40 6.44
CA GLY A 102 21.54 -14.53 7.60
C GLY A 102 21.42 -15.30 8.92
N VAL A 103 20.46 -16.22 8.99
CA VAL A 103 20.26 -17.10 10.15
C VAL A 103 21.45 -18.04 10.36
N ALA A 104 21.89 -18.74 9.30
CA ALA A 104 22.96 -19.73 9.40
C ALA A 104 24.31 -19.12 9.84
N ASN A 105 24.57 -17.86 9.46
CA ASN A 105 25.80 -17.16 9.82
C ASN A 105 25.68 -16.28 11.07
N ASN A 106 24.51 -16.28 11.74
CA ASN A 106 24.21 -15.36 12.84
C ASN A 106 24.58 -13.90 12.49
N ALA A 107 24.27 -13.50 11.24
CA ALA A 107 24.62 -12.18 10.75
C ALA A 107 23.78 -11.13 11.49
N ARG A 108 24.30 -9.91 11.61
CA ARG A 108 23.50 -8.78 12.12
C ARG A 108 22.48 -8.32 11.08
N SER A 109 22.87 -8.31 9.82
CA SER A 109 22.03 -7.97 8.68
C SER A 109 22.67 -8.49 7.39
N ALA A 110 21.87 -8.60 6.34
CA ALA A 110 22.33 -8.94 5.00
C ALA A 110 21.45 -8.23 3.96
N THR A 111 22.03 -7.84 2.82
CA THR A 111 21.31 -7.19 1.71
C THR A 111 21.75 -7.84 0.39
N ALA A 112 20.81 -8.03 -0.52
CA ALA A 112 21.07 -8.50 -1.88
C ALA A 112 20.31 -7.66 -2.89
N ILE A 113 20.92 -7.40 -4.05
CA ILE A 113 20.36 -6.65 -5.16
C ILE A 113 20.67 -7.40 -6.45
N ALA A 114 19.65 -7.62 -7.28
CA ALA A 114 19.79 -8.17 -8.62
C ALA A 114 19.45 -7.08 -9.65
N VAL A 115 20.32 -6.87 -10.62
CA VAL A 115 20.20 -5.82 -11.64
C VAL A 115 20.29 -6.44 -13.02
N ASP A 116 19.44 -6.01 -13.94
CA ASP A 116 19.60 -6.31 -15.37
C ASP A 116 20.77 -5.47 -15.93
N VAL A 117 21.83 -6.14 -16.38
CA VAL A 117 23.06 -5.48 -16.85
C VAL A 117 22.88 -4.68 -18.14
N LYS A 118 21.80 -4.92 -18.90
CA LYS A 118 21.52 -4.24 -20.17
C LYS A 118 20.64 -3.01 -19.95
N THR A 119 19.62 -3.11 -19.10
CA THR A 119 18.66 -2.01 -18.87
C THR A 119 18.99 -1.16 -17.65
N GLY A 120 19.78 -1.69 -16.71
CA GLY A 120 20.03 -1.06 -15.41
C GLY A 120 18.87 -1.20 -14.43
N GLU A 121 17.82 -1.95 -14.79
CA GLU A 121 16.65 -2.16 -13.94
C GLU A 121 16.98 -3.04 -12.75
N ILE A 122 16.39 -2.72 -11.60
CA ILE A 122 16.47 -3.54 -10.39
C ILE A 122 15.41 -4.63 -10.51
N LEU A 123 15.84 -5.88 -10.67
CA LEU A 123 14.95 -7.04 -10.80
C LEU A 123 14.53 -7.61 -9.44
N ALA A 124 15.37 -7.42 -8.42
CA ALA A 124 15.07 -7.77 -7.03
C ALA A 124 15.95 -6.96 -6.07
N MET A 125 15.43 -6.62 -4.89
CA MET A 125 16.16 -5.96 -3.81
C MET A 125 15.61 -6.42 -2.46
N THR A 126 16.42 -7.07 -1.63
CA THR A 126 15.97 -7.57 -0.33
C THR A 126 17.00 -7.32 0.73
N SER A 127 16.55 -7.14 1.97
CA SER A 127 17.43 -7.28 3.13
C SER A 127 16.80 -8.13 4.22
N TRP A 128 17.66 -8.66 5.08
CA TRP A 128 17.31 -9.42 6.26
C TRP A 128 17.99 -8.77 7.48
N PRO A 129 17.31 -8.60 8.62
CA PRO A 129 15.89 -8.92 8.84
C PRO A 129 14.93 -8.00 8.08
N SER A 130 13.71 -8.49 7.86
CA SER A 130 12.58 -7.72 7.29
C SER A 130 11.43 -7.65 8.29
N TYR A 131 10.37 -6.91 7.96
CA TYR A 131 9.19 -6.68 8.81
C TYR A 131 7.89 -7.15 8.16
#